data_AF-A0A660XUX9-F1
#
_entry.id   AF-A0A660XUX9-F1
#
_cell.length_a   1.000
_cell.length_b   1.000
_cell.length_c   1.000
_cell.angle_alpha   90.00
_cell.angle_beta   90.00
_cell.angle_gamma   90.00
#
_symmetry.space_group_name_H-M   'P 1'
#
loop_
_entity.id
_entity.type
_entity.pdbx_description
1 polymer ?
#
loop_
_entity_poly.entity_id
_entity_poly.type
_entity_poly.pdbx_seq_one_letter_code
_entity_poly.pdbx_strand_id
1 'polypeptide(L)' 'MPRGARGVIPRLLLLINVVLSGEDTGLKVDSLLLCGQIRTVAKERLLRKLSIINPARMRDVEDALRLYLGL' A
#
# COMPACT_ATOMS: atom_id res chain seq x y z
N MET A 1 -10.30 -18.32 -16.08
CA MET A 1 -10.03 -18.35 -14.63
C MET A 1 -9.00 -17.28 -14.29
N PRO A 2 -9.21 -16.51 -13.22
CA PRO A 2 -8.11 -16.27 -12.29
C PRO A 2 -8.54 -16.57 -10.86
N ARG A 3 -7.75 -17.38 -10.16
CA ARG A 3 -7.87 -17.62 -8.71
C ARG A 3 -7.30 -16.40 -8.01
N GLY A 4 -8.15 -15.42 -7.69
CA GLY A 4 -7.81 -14.38 -6.72
C GLY A 4 -7.55 -15.05 -5.38
N ALA A 5 -6.31 -14.99 -4.90
CA ALA A 5 -5.95 -15.51 -3.60
C ALA A 5 -6.72 -14.71 -2.54
N ARG A 6 -7.85 -15.25 -2.08
CA ARG A 6 -8.52 -14.78 -0.85
C ARG A 6 -7.71 -15.27 0.36
N GLY A 7 -6.47 -14.81 0.45
CA GLY A 7 -5.71 -14.88 1.69
C GLY A 7 -6.29 -13.86 2.64
N VAL A 8 -6.83 -14.32 3.78
CA VAL A 8 -7.21 -13.41 4.86
C VAL A 8 -5.92 -12.76 5.36
N ILE A 9 -5.75 -11.46 5.13
CA ILE A 9 -4.60 -10.73 5.68
C ILE A 9 -4.80 -10.68 7.20
N PRO A 10 -3.88 -11.25 8.01
CA PRO A 10 -3.97 -11.18 9.46
C PRO A 10 -4.18 -9.74 9.93
N ARG A 11 -5.11 -9.53 10.85
CA ARG A 11 -5.44 -8.18 11.38
C ARG A 11 -4.22 -7.46 11.96
N LEU A 12 -3.27 -8.20 12.54
CA LEU A 12 -1.99 -7.69 13.02
C LEU A 12 -1.14 -7.05 11.91
N LEU A 13 -1.15 -7.60 10.69
CA LEU A 13 -0.41 -7.02 9.57
C LEU A 13 -1.01 -5.70 9.11
N LEU A 14 -2.30 -5.45 9.34
CA LEU A 14 -2.96 -4.20 8.93
C LEU A 14 -2.64 -3.01 9.84
N LEU A 15 -1.96 -3.23 10.98
CA LEU A 15 -1.53 -2.14 11.86
C LEU A 15 -0.48 -1.26 11.18
N ILE A 16 0.44 -1.88 10.42
CA ILE A 16 1.56 -1.20 9.77
C ILE A 16 1.49 -1.32 8.25
N ASN A 17 0.39 -1.81 7.68
CA ASN A 17 0.22 -1.94 6.23
C ASN A 17 -1.18 -1.52 5.83
N VAL A 18 -1.32 -0.97 4.62
CA VAL A 18 -2.59 -0.40 4.14
C VAL A 18 -3.10 -1.16 2.92
N VAL A 19 -4.35 -1.62 2.96
CA VAL A 19 -4.99 -2.26 1.81
C VAL A 19 -5.34 -1.21 0.77
N LEU A 20 -4.98 -1.49 -0.48
CA LEU A 20 -5.31 -0.70 -1.66
C LEU A 20 -6.22 -1.53 -2.56
N SER A 21 -7.48 -1.10 -2.72
CA SER A 21 -8.38 -1.74 -3.67
C SER A 21 -7.96 -1.39 -5.10
N GLY A 22 -8.13 -2.33 -6.02
CA GLY A 22 -7.93 -2.08 -7.45
C GLY A 22 -8.90 -1.00 -7.97
N GLU A 23 -10.10 -0.93 -7.42
CA GLU A 23 -11.13 0.06 -7.78
C GLU A 23 -10.73 1.50 -7.40
N ASP A 24 -10.22 1.72 -6.18
CA ASP A 24 -9.85 3.06 -5.71
C ASP A 24 -8.55 3.57 -6.37
N THR A 25 -7.69 2.66 -6.81
CA THR A 25 -6.35 2.97 -7.29
C THR A 25 -6.18 2.77 -8.80
N GLY A 26 -7.08 2.09 -9.48
CA GLY A 26 -6.85 1.67 -10.87
C GLY A 26 -5.69 0.66 -11.03
N LEU A 27 -5.21 0.07 -9.93
CA LEU A 27 -4.31 -1.08 -10.00
C LEU A 27 -5.06 -2.29 -10.54
N LYS A 28 -4.34 -3.16 -11.27
CA LYS A 28 -4.95 -4.35 -11.90
C LYS A 28 -5.56 -5.33 -10.91
N VAL A 29 -5.09 -5.31 -9.66
CA VAL A 29 -5.49 -6.20 -8.58
C VAL A 29 -5.45 -5.44 -7.27
N ASP A 30 -6.25 -5.90 -6.30
CA ASP A 30 -6.11 -5.49 -4.91
C ASP A 30 -4.68 -5.74 -4.44
N SER A 31 -4.15 -4.78 -3.70
CA SER A 31 -2.74 -4.70 -3.34
C SER A 31 -2.59 -4.32 -1.87
N LEU A 32 -1.41 -4.55 -1.31
CA LEU A 32 -1.05 -4.16 0.05
C LEU A 32 0.15 -3.22 0.01
N LEU A 33 0.01 -2.03 0.58
CA LEU A 33 1.11 -1.10 0.78
C LEU A 33 1.89 -1.52 2.03
N LEU A 34 3.15 -1.91 1.81
CA LEU A 34 4.03 -2.43 2.86
C LEU A 34 4.86 -1.31 3.50
N CYS A 35 4.36 -0.67 4.56
CA CYS A 35 5.07 0.46 5.18
C CYS A 35 6.43 0.03 5.76
N GLY A 36 6.52 -1.21 6.23
CA GLY A 36 7.77 -1.80 6.73
C GLY A 36 8.82 -2.10 5.66
N GLN A 37 8.54 -1.81 4.38
CA GLN A 37 9.48 -1.94 3.26
C GLN A 37 9.80 -0.58 2.64
N ILE A 38 9.75 0.50 3.41
CA ILE A 38 10.14 1.83 2.96
C ILE A 38 11.61 1.86 2.51
N ARG A 39 11.88 2.49 1.36
CA ARG A 39 13.22 2.59 0.77
C ARG A 39 13.40 3.93 0.08
N THR A 40 14.60 4.49 0.21
CA THR A 40 15.04 5.62 -0.60
C THR A 40 15.49 5.12 -1.97
N VAL A 41 15.03 5.76 -3.05
CA VAL A 41 15.38 5.38 -4.43
C VAL A 41 15.83 6.61 -5.23
N ALA A 42 16.81 6.43 -6.11
CA ALA A 42 17.20 7.45 -7.08
C ALA A 42 16.08 7.72 -8.09
N LYS A 43 15.95 8.96 -8.58
CA LYS A 43 14.81 9.40 -9.40
C LYS A 43 14.73 8.63 -10.74
N GLU A 44 15.87 8.23 -11.26
CA GLU A 44 16.03 7.49 -12.52
C GLU A 44 15.41 6.08 -12.44
N ARG A 45 15.16 5.56 -11.22
CA ARG A 45 14.48 4.26 -11.01
C ARG A 45 12.96 4.35 -11.15
N LEU A 46 12.39 5.56 -11.24
CA LEU A 46 10.95 5.77 -11.44
C LEU A 46 10.61 5.63 -12.93
N LEU A 47 10.14 4.44 -13.32
CA LEU A 47 9.89 4.11 -14.74
C LEU A 47 8.63 4.76 -15.32
N ARG A 48 7.52 4.76 -14.57
CA ARG A 48 6.23 5.34 -14.98
C ARG A 48 5.32 5.55 -13.78
N LYS A 49 4.33 6.44 -13.93
CA LYS A 49 3.24 6.61 -12.98
C LYS A 49 2.19 5.51 -13.20
N LEU A 50 1.82 4.79 -12.13
CA LEU A 50 0.76 3.78 -12.17
C LEU A 50 -0.60 4.33 -11.70
N SER A 51 -0.59 5.16 -10.65
CA SER A 51 -1.79 5.62 -9.98
C SER A 51 -1.50 6.84 -9.07
N ILE A 52 -2.54 7.37 -8.43
CA ILE A 52 -2.50 8.32 -7.33
C ILE A 52 -3.38 7.76 -6.20
N ILE A 53 -2.89 7.76 -4.96
CA ILE A 53 -3.69 7.39 -3.80
C ILE A 53 -4.58 8.57 -3.40
N ASN A 54 -5.87 8.33 -3.18
CA ASN A 54 -6.81 9.34 -2.68
C ASN A 54 -6.28 9.95 -1.35
N PRO A 55 -6.34 11.29 -1.17
CA PRO A 55 -5.95 11.96 0.08
C PRO A 55 -6.54 11.34 1.35
N ALA A 56 -7.78 10.83 1.29
CA ALA A 56 -8.40 10.17 2.44
C ALA A 56 -7.67 8.89 2.85
N ARG A 57 -7.25 8.09 1.86
CA ARG A 57 -6.48 6.86 2.07
C ARG A 57 -5.02 7.15 2.44
N MET A 58 -4.48 8.28 1.98
CA MET A 58 -3.12 8.69 2.33
C MET A 58 -2.95 8.93 3.84
N ARG A 59 -4.02 9.32 4.55
CA ARG A 59 -4.01 9.43 6.02
C ARG A 59 -3.74 8.09 6.69
N ASP A 60 -4.38 7.01 6.22
CA ASP A 60 -4.13 5.66 6.75
C ASP A 60 -2.66 5.24 6.55
N VAL A 61 -2.05 5.65 5.43
CA VAL A 61 -0.63 5.40 5.13
C VAL A 61 0.27 6.17 6.09
N GLU A 62 -0.06 7.43 6.37
CA GLU A 62 0.68 8.27 7.31
C GLU A 62 0.63 7.69 8.72
N ASP A 63 -0.53 7.27 9.20
CA ASP A 63 -0.71 6.68 10.54
C ASP A 63 0.02 5.34 10.66
N ALA A 64 -0.05 4.49 9.63
CA ALA A 64 0.70 3.23 9.60
C ALA A 64 2.22 3.44 9.58
N LEU A 65 2.70 4.48 8.88
CA LEU A 65 4.11 4.86 8.87
C LEU A 65 4.56 5.42 10.23
N ARG A 66 3.77 6.28 10.86
CA ARG A 66 4.04 6.79 12.21
C ARG A 66 4.19 5.64 13.20
N LEU A 67 3.25 4.69 13.18
CA LEU A 67 3.33 3.50 14.02
C LEU A 67 4.59 2.67 13.73
N TYR A 68 4.91 2.41 12.46
CA TYR A 68 6.09 1.63 12.07
C TYR A 68 7.41 2.32 12.47
N LEU A 69 7.46 3.65 12.38
CA LEU A 69 8.65 4.46 12.66
C LEU A 69 8.75 4.89 14.14
N GLY A 70 7.72 4.67 14.96
CA GLY A 70 7.67 5.11 16.36
C GLY A 70 7.50 6.63 16.52
N LEU A 71 6.73 7.26 15.63
CA LEU A 71 6.43 8.70 15.61
C LEU A 71 5.00 9.02 16.07
#